data_AF-A0A2E1H4L2-F1
#
_entry.id   AF-A0A2E1H4L2-F1
#
_cell.length_a   1.000
_cell.length_b   1.000
_cell.length_c   1.000
_cell.angle_alpha   90.00
_cell.angle_beta   90.00
_cell.angle_gamma   90.00
#
_symmetry.space_group_name_H-M   'P 1'
#
loop_
_entity.id
_entity.type
_entity.pdbx_description
1 polymer ?
#
loop_
_entity_poly.entity_id
_entity_poly.type
_entity_poly.pdbx_seq_one_letter_code
_entity_poly.pdbx_strand_id
1 'polypeptide(L)'
;MMKLKWDFPTHNIYKRDEAKGANATIATEIEAALPEQEAYYTVAGDDRRPLLVLRECLLCNGTDDALLSSYENNEAVLIVTRWFHCVKLPTDILNDEHPFHTLFEGDHPPHLFVSRWDGSNPIALRGDLSRSELLGNMHETLKAEYKKDAKKAAKEITKLMYVYDMLDEKIQRLEITIDDELEKRGPKSKKLKKYGKQLEAAQKEMVAAKEKEAVLSNLQLRNPDEAPNALEELLESRKNDLPAGQ
;
A
#
# COMPACT_ATOMS: atom_id res chain seq x y z
N MET A 1 5.34 4.78 13.90
CA MET A 1 4.14 5.45 13.37
C MET A 1 3.78 4.81 12.02
N MET A 2 2.62 4.15 11.92
CA MET A 2 2.17 3.55 10.66
C MET A 2 1.88 4.66 9.65
N LYS A 3 2.45 4.53 8.44
CA LYS A 3 2.17 5.43 7.32
C LYS A 3 1.72 4.61 6.13
N LEU A 4 0.78 5.15 5.37
CA LEU A 4 0.35 4.56 4.11
C LEU A 4 1.49 4.69 3.10
N LYS A 5 1.85 3.58 2.45
CA LYS A 5 2.87 3.56 1.40
C LYS A 5 2.18 3.74 0.05
N TRP A 6 2.24 4.95 -0.48
CA TRP A 6 1.73 5.26 -1.82
C TRP A 6 2.77 4.97 -2.89
N ASP A 7 2.32 4.39 -3.99
CA ASP A 7 3.05 4.34 -5.25
C ASP A 7 2.51 5.37 -6.24
N PHE A 8 3.40 5.90 -7.08
CA PHE A 8 3.15 7.01 -7.99
C PHE A 8 3.57 6.59 -9.41
N PRO A 9 2.74 5.79 -10.12
CA PRO A 9 3.11 5.16 -11.39
C PRO A 9 3.27 6.15 -12.55
N THR A 10 2.93 7.43 -12.35
CA THR A 10 3.03 8.49 -13.35
C THR A 10 4.46 8.89 -13.73
N HIS A 11 5.48 8.43 -12.99
CA HIS A 11 6.87 8.78 -13.27
C HIS A 11 7.58 7.90 -14.31
N ASN A 12 7.01 6.76 -14.72
CA ASN A 12 7.69 5.74 -15.53
C ASN A 12 6.86 5.18 -16.70
N ILE A 13 6.00 5.98 -17.33
CA ILE A 13 5.27 5.54 -18.54
C ILE A 13 6.22 5.49 -19.76
N TYR A 14 7.42 6.09 -19.65
CA TYR A 14 8.46 6.04 -20.66
C TYR A 14 9.27 4.74 -20.59
N LYS A 15 8.91 3.71 -21.35
CA LYS A 15 9.94 2.78 -21.85
C LYS A 15 10.74 3.54 -22.92
N ARG A 16 11.97 3.91 -22.60
CA ARG A 16 13.00 4.20 -23.61
C ARG A 16 13.12 2.94 -24.46
N ASP A 17 12.68 2.99 -25.71
CA ASP A 17 13.21 2.05 -26.68
C ASP A 17 14.73 2.28 -26.74
N GLU A 18 15.51 1.22 -26.53
CA GLU A 18 16.92 1.23 -26.89
C GLU A 18 16.98 1.41 -28.41
N ALA A 19 17.14 2.66 -28.85
CA ALA A 19 17.31 3.00 -30.24
C ALA A 19 18.51 2.24 -30.80
N LYS A 20 18.25 1.19 -31.59
CA LYS A 20 19.22 0.64 -32.53
C LYS A 20 19.41 1.65 -33.68
N GLY A 21 20.15 2.72 -33.41
CA GLY A 21 20.49 3.71 -34.42
C GLY A 21 21.15 4.93 -33.81
N ALA A 22 22.34 5.27 -34.28
CA ALA A 22 22.98 6.54 -33.97
C ALA A 22 22.08 7.68 -34.48
N ASN A 23 21.48 8.44 -33.54
CA ASN A 23 20.69 9.67 -33.73
C ASN A 23 19.15 9.58 -33.76
N ALA A 24 18.52 8.73 -32.93
CA ALA A 24 17.09 8.88 -32.66
C ALA A 24 16.76 8.75 -31.16
N THR A 25 16.55 9.88 -30.49
CA THR A 25 15.73 9.93 -29.26
C THR A 25 14.34 10.40 -29.69
N ILE A 26 13.44 9.47 -29.94
CA ILE A 26 12.01 9.76 -30.04
C ILE A 26 11.41 9.24 -28.73
N ALA A 27 11.16 10.14 -27.79
CA ALA A 27 10.19 9.87 -26.75
C ALA A 27 8.83 10.05 -27.43
N THR A 28 8.17 8.95 -27.77
CA THR A 28 6.80 9.02 -28.27
C THR A 28 5.92 9.36 -27.08
N GLU A 29 5.46 10.60 -27.02
CA GLU A 29 4.42 11.05 -26.11
C GLU A 29 3.16 10.23 -26.42
N ILE A 30 2.54 9.62 -25.42
CA ILE A 30 1.28 8.91 -25.63
C ILE A 30 0.22 10.01 -25.79
N GLU A 31 -0.18 10.30 -27.03
CA GLU A 31 -1.18 11.32 -27.37
C GLU A 31 -2.63 10.90 -26.99
N ALA A 32 -2.82 9.78 -26.26
CA ALA A 32 -4.14 9.25 -25.92
C ALA A 32 -4.13 8.37 -24.66
N ALA A 33 -5.27 8.24 -23.98
CA ALA A 33 -5.41 7.33 -22.85
C ALA A 33 -5.12 5.86 -23.22
N LEU A 34 -4.48 5.12 -22.31
CA LEU A 34 -4.28 3.67 -22.46
C LEU A 34 -5.64 2.97 -22.35
N PRO A 35 -5.86 1.85 -23.08
CA PRO A 35 -6.99 0.97 -22.81
C PRO A 35 -7.10 0.62 -21.33
N GLU A 36 -8.33 0.54 -20.80
CA GLU A 36 -8.60 0.32 -19.38
C GLU A 36 -7.79 -0.84 -18.78
N GLN A 37 -7.77 -1.99 -19.44
CA GLN A 37 -7.02 -3.17 -18.99
C GLN A 37 -5.50 -2.93 -18.92
N GLU A 38 -4.95 -2.20 -19.89
CA GLU A 38 -3.53 -1.84 -19.96
C GLU A 38 -3.18 -0.82 -18.86
N ALA A 39 -4.09 0.11 -18.57
CA ALA A 39 -3.95 1.04 -17.46
C ALA A 39 -3.89 0.32 -16.11
N TYR A 40 -4.78 -0.66 -15.85
CA TYR A 40 -4.75 -1.46 -14.62
C TYR A 40 -3.46 -2.26 -14.48
N TYR A 41 -3.01 -2.95 -15.54
CA TYR A 41 -1.77 -3.71 -15.48
C TYR A 41 -0.54 -2.80 -15.29
N THR A 42 -0.53 -1.62 -15.91
CA THR A 42 0.55 -0.64 -15.72
C THR A 42 0.59 -0.13 -14.29
N VAL A 43 -0.58 0.15 -13.70
CA VAL A 43 -0.71 0.61 -12.31
C VAL A 43 -0.32 -0.50 -11.31
N ALA A 44 -0.69 -1.75 -11.60
CA ALA A 44 -0.34 -2.90 -10.76
C ALA A 44 1.16 -3.25 -10.83
N GLY A 45 1.76 -3.13 -12.03
CA GLY A 45 3.15 -3.52 -12.28
C GLY A 45 3.39 -5.00 -11.91
N ASP A 46 4.43 -5.23 -11.09
CA ASP A 46 4.77 -6.55 -10.58
C ASP A 46 4.04 -6.92 -9.28
N ASP A 47 3.29 -5.98 -8.68
CA ASP A 47 2.56 -6.22 -7.45
C ASP A 47 1.20 -6.88 -7.73
N ARG A 48 0.99 -8.07 -7.18
CA ARG A 48 -0.25 -8.86 -7.33
C ARG A 48 -1.26 -8.64 -6.21
N ARG A 49 -0.97 -7.72 -5.28
CA ARG A 49 -1.94 -7.33 -4.25
C ARG A 49 -3.10 -6.57 -4.90
N PRO A 50 -4.32 -6.67 -4.34
CA PRO A 50 -5.44 -5.84 -4.81
C PRO A 50 -5.07 -4.36 -4.74
N LEU A 51 -5.63 -3.57 -5.66
CA LEU A 51 -5.36 -2.16 -5.78
C LEU A 51 -6.24 -1.36 -4.82
N LEU A 52 -5.65 -0.34 -4.21
CA LEU A 52 -6.35 0.78 -3.58
C LEU A 52 -5.91 2.04 -4.32
N VAL A 53 -6.74 2.53 -5.23
CA VAL A 53 -6.38 3.63 -6.13
C VAL A 53 -7.06 4.90 -5.68
N LEU A 54 -6.26 5.93 -5.44
CA LEU A 54 -6.68 7.27 -5.06
C LEU A 54 -6.35 8.26 -6.17
N ARG A 55 -7.35 9.00 -6.63
CA ARG A 55 -7.18 10.18 -7.48
C ARG A 55 -7.20 11.44 -6.63
N GLU A 56 -6.15 12.25 -6.75
CA GLU A 56 -6.10 13.59 -6.17
C GLU A 56 -7.17 14.52 -6.76
N CYS A 57 -7.67 15.45 -5.95
CA CYS A 57 -8.61 16.46 -6.42
C CYS A 57 -8.31 17.82 -5.79
N LEU A 58 -8.32 18.87 -6.61
CA LEU A 58 -8.06 20.24 -6.18
C LEU A 58 -9.17 20.83 -5.28
N LEU A 59 -10.39 20.31 -5.39
CA LEU A 59 -11.59 20.87 -4.75
C LEU A 59 -12.12 20.01 -3.59
N CYS A 60 -11.69 18.74 -3.49
CA CYS A 60 -12.17 17.84 -2.45
C CYS A 60 -11.28 17.91 -1.22
N ASN A 61 -11.81 18.54 -0.17
CA ASN A 61 -11.25 18.49 1.18
C ASN A 61 -11.69 17.24 1.98
N GLY A 62 -12.39 16.26 1.37
CA GLY A 62 -13.17 15.25 2.13
C GLY A 62 -12.77 13.77 1.97
N THR A 63 -12.44 13.29 0.77
CA THR A 63 -12.11 11.87 0.54
C THR A 63 -10.67 11.52 0.91
N ASP A 64 -9.74 12.44 0.66
CA ASP A 64 -8.40 12.37 1.25
C ASP A 64 -8.51 12.43 2.77
N ASP A 65 -9.36 13.28 3.35
CA ASP A 65 -9.55 13.35 4.82
C ASP A 65 -10.16 12.06 5.40
N ALA A 66 -11.06 11.36 4.72
CA ALA A 66 -11.62 10.10 5.25
C ALA A 66 -10.58 8.95 5.33
N LEU A 67 -9.58 8.93 4.44
CA LEU A 67 -8.47 7.96 4.45
C LEU A 67 -7.19 8.47 5.13
N LEU A 68 -6.95 9.78 5.13
CA LEU A 68 -5.70 10.46 5.49
C LEU A 68 -5.86 11.51 6.61
N SER A 69 -7.07 11.89 7.01
CA SER A 69 -7.23 12.79 8.17
C SER A 69 -6.70 12.07 9.40
N SER A 70 -5.74 12.72 10.01
CA SER A 70 -5.00 12.30 11.18
C SER A 70 -5.80 12.45 12.48
N TYR A 71 -7.09 12.78 12.40
CA TYR A 71 -7.95 12.99 13.56
C TYR A 71 -8.59 11.68 14.02
N GLU A 72 -7.91 11.05 14.99
CA GLU A 72 -8.35 10.00 15.92
C GLU A 72 -9.05 8.74 15.32
N ASN A 73 -8.38 7.60 15.44
CA ASN A 73 -8.87 6.23 15.14
C ASN A 73 -8.88 5.77 13.67
N ASN A 74 -7.87 6.15 12.87
CA ASN A 74 -7.68 5.62 11.51
C ASN A 74 -6.75 4.38 11.44
N GLU A 75 -6.37 3.81 12.59
CA GLU A 75 -5.41 2.69 12.66
C GLU A 75 -5.92 1.43 11.96
N ALA A 76 -7.21 1.14 12.06
CA ALA A 76 -7.78 -0.06 11.44
C ALA A 76 -7.64 -0.03 9.92
N VAL A 77 -7.91 1.13 9.30
CA VAL A 77 -7.73 1.31 7.84
C VAL A 77 -6.25 1.20 7.51
N LEU A 78 -5.37 1.91 8.23
CA LEU A 78 -3.91 1.85 8.00
C LEU A 78 -3.32 0.44 8.16
N ILE A 79 -3.89 -0.41 9.01
CA ILE A 79 -3.50 -1.81 9.11
C ILE A 79 -3.96 -2.58 7.88
N VAL A 80 -5.20 -2.36 7.44
CA VAL A 80 -5.81 -3.07 6.31
C VAL A 80 -5.14 -2.73 4.98
N THR A 81 -4.72 -1.48 4.78
CA THR A 81 -4.03 -1.02 3.56
C THR A 81 -2.69 -1.72 3.32
N ARG A 82 -2.10 -2.38 4.33
CA ARG A 82 -0.85 -3.15 4.18
C ARG A 82 -0.98 -4.31 3.21
N TRP A 83 -2.20 -4.81 3.01
CA TRP A 83 -2.53 -5.88 2.07
C TRP A 83 -3.01 -5.37 0.71
N PHE A 84 -2.96 -4.06 0.48
CA PHE A 84 -3.25 -3.45 -0.80
C PHE A 84 -1.96 -2.90 -1.43
N HIS A 85 -1.92 -2.90 -2.75
CA HIS A 85 -1.04 -2.02 -3.50
C HIS A 85 -1.73 -0.65 -3.60
N CYS A 86 -1.22 0.32 -2.85
CA CYS A 86 -1.85 1.63 -2.72
C CYS A 86 -1.25 2.58 -3.74
N VAL A 87 -2.07 3.06 -4.67
CA VAL A 87 -1.65 3.88 -5.80
C VAL A 87 -2.27 5.26 -5.69
N LYS A 88 -1.45 6.30 -5.84
CA LYS A 88 -1.92 7.68 -5.87
C LYS A 88 -1.68 8.27 -7.25
N LEU A 89 -2.74 8.80 -7.84
CA LEU A 89 -2.75 9.40 -9.17
C LEU A 89 -3.04 10.91 -9.07
N PRO A 90 -2.39 11.72 -9.92
CA PRO A 90 -2.51 13.17 -9.90
C PRO A 90 -3.87 13.65 -10.42
N THR A 91 -4.13 14.95 -10.26
CA THR A 91 -5.41 15.58 -10.60
C THR A 91 -5.70 15.64 -12.10
N ASP A 92 -4.65 15.69 -12.93
CA ASP A 92 -4.70 15.76 -14.39
C ASP A 92 -5.09 14.42 -15.04
N ILE A 93 -5.32 13.36 -14.25
CA ILE A 93 -5.83 12.08 -14.73
C ILE A 93 -7.21 12.20 -15.41
N LEU A 94 -7.95 13.26 -15.09
CA LEU A 94 -9.25 13.54 -15.71
C LEU A 94 -9.14 14.09 -17.14
N ASN A 95 -7.94 14.44 -17.60
CA ASN A 95 -7.73 14.85 -18.99
C ASN A 95 -7.76 13.59 -19.89
N ASP A 96 -8.49 13.65 -20.99
CA ASP A 96 -8.67 12.53 -21.94
C ASP A 96 -7.35 12.04 -22.56
N GLU A 97 -6.32 12.91 -22.58
CA GLU A 97 -4.97 12.59 -23.06
C GLU A 97 -4.12 11.88 -21.99
N HIS A 98 -4.55 11.85 -20.72
CA HIS A 98 -3.75 11.23 -19.67
C HIS A 98 -3.79 9.70 -19.81
N PRO A 99 -2.63 9.01 -19.75
CA PRO A 99 -2.55 7.55 -19.90
C PRO A 99 -3.48 6.68 -19.04
N PHE A 100 -3.89 7.08 -17.83
CA PHE A 100 -4.83 6.30 -17.01
C PHE A 100 -6.19 6.98 -16.84
N HIS A 101 -6.56 7.87 -17.76
CA HIS A 101 -7.89 8.48 -17.79
C HIS A 101 -9.01 7.44 -17.81
N THR A 102 -8.81 6.33 -18.54
CA THR A 102 -9.75 5.20 -18.64
C THR A 102 -10.14 4.60 -17.29
N LEU A 103 -9.29 4.72 -16.25
CA LEU A 103 -9.62 4.25 -14.89
C LEU A 103 -10.69 5.12 -14.19
N PHE A 104 -10.99 6.30 -14.73
CA PHE A 104 -11.87 7.31 -14.13
C PHE A 104 -12.87 7.85 -15.14
N GLU A 105 -13.33 7.02 -16.08
CA GLU A 105 -14.39 7.39 -17.01
C GLU A 105 -15.77 7.45 -16.34
N GLY A 106 -16.67 8.26 -16.92
CA GLY A 106 -18.06 8.44 -16.50
C GLY A 106 -18.37 9.82 -15.92
N ASP A 107 -19.64 10.09 -15.66
CA ASP A 107 -20.12 11.42 -15.25
C ASP A 107 -19.64 11.82 -13.84
N HIS A 108 -19.44 10.84 -12.96
CA HIS A 108 -19.06 11.04 -11.56
C HIS A 108 -18.00 10.01 -11.12
N PRO A 109 -16.77 10.12 -11.64
CA PRO A 109 -15.76 9.11 -11.41
C PRO A 109 -15.29 9.13 -9.95
N PRO A 110 -15.07 7.95 -9.34
CA PRO A 110 -14.74 7.85 -7.93
C PRO A 110 -13.40 8.52 -7.63
N HIS A 111 -13.27 9.12 -6.46
CA HIS A 111 -11.98 9.60 -5.96
C HIS A 111 -11.11 8.46 -5.48
N LEU A 112 -11.76 7.42 -4.97
CA LEU A 112 -11.11 6.30 -4.32
C LEU A 112 -11.88 5.05 -4.70
N PHE A 113 -11.17 3.99 -5.04
CA PHE A 113 -11.77 2.67 -5.24
C PHE A 113 -10.79 1.56 -4.86
N VAL A 114 -11.32 0.37 -4.67
CA VAL A 114 -10.54 -0.86 -4.59
C VAL A 114 -10.89 -1.76 -5.77
N SER A 115 -9.93 -2.54 -6.24
CA SER A 115 -10.13 -3.53 -7.28
C SER A 115 -9.14 -4.67 -7.13
N ARG A 116 -9.31 -5.73 -7.91
CA ARG A 116 -8.22 -6.68 -8.16
C ARG A 116 -7.11 -6.00 -8.96
N TRP A 117 -5.91 -6.59 -8.95
CA TRP A 117 -4.74 -6.11 -9.70
C TRP A 117 -4.97 -6.00 -11.21
N ASP A 118 -5.91 -6.78 -11.76
CA ASP A 118 -6.30 -6.77 -13.17
C ASP A 118 -7.47 -5.80 -13.47
N GLY A 119 -7.93 -5.05 -12.46
CA GLY A 119 -9.08 -4.14 -12.60
C GLY A 119 -10.46 -4.79 -12.41
N SER A 120 -10.53 -6.12 -12.25
CA SER A 120 -11.81 -6.79 -12.02
C SER A 120 -12.41 -6.46 -10.65
N ASN A 121 -13.75 -6.52 -10.60
CA ASN A 121 -14.57 -6.24 -9.41
C ASN A 121 -14.26 -4.88 -8.74
N PRO A 122 -14.27 -3.76 -9.48
CA PRO A 122 -14.01 -2.45 -8.89
C PRO A 122 -15.14 -2.08 -7.92
N ILE A 123 -14.77 -1.63 -6.73
CA ILE A 123 -15.69 -1.12 -5.70
C ILE A 123 -15.32 0.33 -5.43
N ALA A 124 -16.18 1.25 -5.90
CA ALA A 124 -16.05 2.66 -5.63
C ALA A 124 -16.23 2.95 -4.13
N LEU A 125 -15.25 3.64 -3.53
CA LEU A 125 -15.26 4.07 -2.15
C LEU A 125 -15.67 5.54 -2.09
N ARG A 126 -16.98 5.78 -2.03
CA ARG A 126 -17.57 7.12 -2.05
C ARG A 126 -17.24 7.89 -0.77
N GLY A 127 -17.17 9.23 -0.88
CA GLY A 127 -16.80 10.10 0.24
C GLY A 127 -17.82 10.19 1.37
N ASP A 128 -19.06 9.74 1.13
CA ASP A 128 -20.15 9.68 2.11
C ASP A 128 -20.23 8.33 2.85
N LEU A 129 -19.35 7.37 2.53
CA LEU A 129 -19.32 6.07 3.21
C LEU A 129 -18.93 6.24 4.68
N SER A 130 -19.62 5.49 5.55
CA SER A 130 -19.18 5.31 6.92
C SER A 130 -17.86 4.51 6.96
N ARG A 131 -17.09 4.70 8.03
CA ARG A 131 -15.84 3.93 8.26
C ARG A 131 -16.06 2.41 8.27
N SER A 132 -17.20 1.96 8.80
CA SER A 132 -17.57 0.54 8.80
C SER A 132 -17.82 0.00 7.39
N GLU A 133 -18.44 0.81 6.52
CA GLU A 133 -18.68 0.45 5.11
C GLU A 133 -17.38 0.44 4.32
N LEU A 134 -16.53 1.46 4.51
CA LEU A 134 -15.18 1.52 3.93
C LEU A 134 -14.37 0.26 4.26
N LEU A 135 -14.25 -0.08 5.55
CA LEU A 135 -13.55 -1.29 5.98
C LEU A 135 -14.24 -2.56 5.50
N GLY A 136 -15.58 -2.57 5.40
CA GLY A 136 -16.35 -3.68 4.85
C GLY A 136 -15.94 -3.99 3.42
N ASN A 137 -15.96 -2.97 2.55
CA ASN A 137 -15.59 -3.07 1.14
C ASN A 137 -14.13 -3.50 0.95
N MET A 138 -13.21 -2.94 1.75
CA MET A 138 -11.80 -3.36 1.73
C MET A 138 -11.65 -4.83 2.15
N HIS A 139 -12.32 -5.25 3.23
CA HIS A 139 -12.26 -6.65 3.68
C HIS A 139 -12.90 -7.63 2.70
N GLU A 140 -13.94 -7.22 1.98
CA GLU A 140 -14.54 -8.02 0.92
C GLU A 140 -13.53 -8.31 -0.20
N THR A 141 -12.83 -7.29 -0.66
CA THR A 141 -11.75 -7.43 -1.65
C THR A 141 -10.64 -8.34 -1.13
N LEU A 142 -10.16 -8.13 0.10
CA LEU A 142 -9.10 -8.96 0.68
C LEU A 142 -9.53 -10.42 0.87
N LYS A 143 -10.80 -10.68 1.19
CA LYS A 143 -11.34 -12.04 1.33
C LYS A 143 -11.31 -12.79 0.00
N ALA A 144 -11.56 -12.09 -1.11
CA ALA A 144 -11.47 -12.64 -2.45
C ALA A 144 -10.03 -12.97 -2.84
N GLU A 145 -9.06 -12.11 -2.51
CA GLU A 145 -7.68 -12.24 -2.99
C GLU A 145 -6.75 -13.09 -2.10
N TYR A 146 -7.03 -13.20 -0.80
CA TYR A 146 -6.14 -13.85 0.17
C TYR A 146 -6.67 -15.18 0.72
N LYS A 147 -5.72 -16.07 1.06
CA LYS A 147 -6.01 -17.38 1.66
C LYS A 147 -6.42 -17.25 3.13
N LYS A 148 -5.76 -16.36 3.88
CA LYS A 148 -6.04 -16.11 5.30
C LYS A 148 -7.00 -14.93 5.49
N ASP A 149 -7.66 -14.92 6.65
CA ASP A 149 -8.67 -13.92 7.02
C ASP A 149 -8.01 -12.59 7.45
N ALA A 150 -8.09 -11.59 6.58
CA ALA A 150 -7.57 -10.24 6.83
C ALA A 150 -8.22 -9.54 8.03
N LYS A 151 -9.52 -9.77 8.26
CA LYS A 151 -10.26 -9.14 9.36
C LYS A 151 -9.78 -9.66 10.71
N LYS A 152 -9.53 -10.97 10.81
CA LYS A 152 -8.92 -11.57 12.00
C LYS A 152 -7.48 -11.11 12.20
N ALA A 153 -6.69 -11.08 11.13
CA ALA A 153 -5.31 -10.61 11.20
C ALA A 153 -5.22 -9.14 11.65
N ALA A 154 -6.04 -8.26 11.07
CA ALA A 154 -6.10 -6.85 11.45
C ALA A 154 -6.42 -6.67 12.93
N LYS A 155 -7.42 -7.39 13.44
CA LYS A 155 -7.79 -7.35 14.86
C LYS A 155 -6.65 -7.77 15.78
N GLU A 156 -5.89 -8.81 15.42
CA GLU A 156 -4.75 -9.26 16.22
C GLU A 156 -3.55 -8.32 16.12
N ILE A 157 -3.32 -7.69 14.95
CA ILE A 157 -2.30 -6.65 14.78
C ILE A 157 -2.63 -5.41 15.60
N THR A 158 -3.90 -4.96 15.65
CA THR A 158 -4.31 -3.85 16.53
C THR A 158 -4.00 -4.15 17.99
N LYS A 159 -4.21 -5.39 18.45
CA LYS A 159 -3.82 -5.79 19.81
C LYS A 159 -2.31 -5.73 20.03
N LEU A 160 -1.52 -6.10 19.03
CA LEU A 160 -0.06 -6.02 19.10
C LEU A 160 0.44 -4.57 19.20
N MET A 161 -0.27 -3.60 18.63
CA MET A 161 0.11 -2.18 18.77
C MET A 161 0.09 -1.73 20.22
N TYR A 162 -0.94 -2.09 20.99
CA TYR A 162 -0.96 -1.81 22.43
C TYR A 162 0.18 -2.50 23.19
N VAL A 163 0.61 -3.68 22.74
CA VAL A 163 1.77 -4.38 23.31
C VAL A 163 3.06 -3.64 22.99
N TYR A 164 3.20 -3.09 21.78
CA TYR A 164 4.35 -2.26 21.42
C TYR A 164 4.44 -1.01 22.27
N ASP A 165 3.36 -0.25 22.41
CA ASP A 165 3.35 0.97 23.23
C ASP A 165 3.78 0.68 24.67
N MET A 166 3.25 -0.41 25.25
CA MET A 166 3.58 -0.83 26.61
C MET A 166 5.05 -1.25 26.76
N LEU A 167 5.58 -1.98 25.77
CA LEU A 167 6.96 -2.47 25.79
C LEU A 167 7.96 -1.35 25.53
N ASP A 168 7.67 -0.44 24.59
CA ASP A 168 8.50 0.72 24.30
C ASP A 168 8.62 1.63 25.52
N GLU A 169 7.49 1.94 26.17
CA GLU A 169 7.50 2.70 27.42
C GLU A 169 8.32 2.00 28.52
N LYS A 170 8.15 0.68 28.66
CA LYS A 170 8.89 -0.12 29.65
C LYS A 170 10.39 -0.14 29.37
N ILE A 171 10.79 -0.31 28.11
CA ILE A 171 12.19 -0.29 27.67
C ILE A 171 12.80 1.07 27.99
N GLN A 172 12.16 2.16 27.56
CA GLN A 172 12.64 3.52 27.79
C GLN A 172 12.79 3.83 29.29
N ARG A 173 11.82 3.44 30.12
CA ARG A 173 11.91 3.61 31.59
C ARG A 173 13.07 2.82 32.20
N LEU A 174 13.32 1.60 31.72
CA LEU A 174 14.42 0.77 32.21
C LEU A 174 15.78 1.32 31.80
N GLU A 175 15.91 1.83 30.58
CA GLU A 175 17.13 2.49 30.09
C GLU A 175 17.47 3.71 30.95
N ILE A 176 16.50 4.62 31.15
CA ILE A 176 16.67 5.78 32.04
C ILE A 176 17.04 5.34 33.46
N THR A 177 16.39 4.29 33.99
CA THR A 177 16.68 3.79 35.34
C THR A 177 18.09 3.18 35.46
N ILE A 178 18.59 2.55 34.39
CA ILE A 178 19.94 2.00 34.34
C ILE A 178 20.96 3.14 34.37
N ASP A 179 20.77 4.17 33.56
CA ASP A 179 21.65 5.33 33.49
C ASP A 179 21.70 6.06 34.84
N ASP A 180 20.53 6.32 35.44
CA ASP A 180 20.40 6.90 36.77
C ASP A 180 21.15 6.10 37.86
N GLU A 181 21.06 4.77 37.82
CA GLU A 181 21.70 3.90 38.80
C GLU A 181 23.22 3.82 38.56
N LEU A 182 23.68 3.91 37.31
CA LEU A 182 25.09 4.03 36.95
C LEU A 182 25.69 5.33 37.48
N GLU A 183 25.00 6.45 37.32
CA GLU A 183 25.45 7.76 37.83
C GLU A 183 25.47 7.80 39.36
N LYS A 184 24.41 7.30 40.02
CA LYS A 184 24.26 7.43 41.48
C LYS A 184 25.08 6.43 42.28
N ARG A 185 25.24 5.19 41.79
CA ARG A 185 25.84 4.09 42.57
C ARG A 185 27.00 3.39 41.87
N GLY A 186 27.31 3.77 40.64
CA GLY A 186 28.41 3.23 39.86
C GLY A 186 28.16 1.81 39.30
N PRO A 187 29.07 1.32 38.45
CA PRO A 187 28.90 0.10 37.65
C PRO A 187 28.84 -1.20 38.45
N LYS A 188 29.16 -1.17 39.76
CA LYS A 188 29.11 -2.36 40.63
C LYS A 188 27.77 -2.55 41.35
N SER A 189 26.76 -1.71 41.07
CA SER A 189 25.46 -1.86 41.71
C SER A 189 24.79 -3.20 41.34
N LYS A 190 24.35 -3.96 42.36
CA LYS A 190 23.60 -5.21 42.17
C LYS A 190 22.27 -4.98 41.43
N LYS A 191 21.71 -3.77 41.49
CA LYS A 191 20.44 -3.42 40.82
C LYS A 191 20.60 -3.30 39.31
N LEU A 192 21.76 -2.88 38.81
CA LEU A 192 22.05 -2.81 37.38
C LEU A 192 21.87 -4.17 36.70
N LYS A 193 22.35 -5.25 37.33
CA LYS A 193 22.14 -6.61 36.83
C LYS A 193 20.66 -7.01 36.78
N LYS A 194 19.85 -6.51 37.71
CA LYS A 194 18.40 -6.76 37.72
C LYS A 194 17.71 -6.00 36.58
N TYR A 195 17.99 -4.70 36.44
CA TYR A 195 17.39 -3.87 35.38
C TYR A 195 17.85 -4.30 33.99
N GLY A 196 19.13 -4.65 33.81
CA GLY A 196 19.63 -5.22 32.55
C GLY A 196 18.89 -6.49 32.15
N LYS A 197 18.65 -7.42 33.08
CA LYS A 197 17.82 -8.62 32.81
C LYS A 197 16.38 -8.28 32.42
N GLN A 198 15.79 -7.26 33.04
CA GLN A 198 14.43 -6.82 32.73
C GLN A 198 14.36 -6.14 31.35
N LEU A 199 15.40 -5.37 31.00
CA LEU A 199 15.55 -4.75 29.68
C LEU A 199 15.70 -5.81 28.59
N GLU A 200 16.60 -6.78 28.78
CA GLU A 200 16.76 -7.90 27.86
C GLU A 200 15.46 -8.70 27.68
N ALA A 201 14.71 -8.93 28.77
CA ALA A 201 13.43 -9.63 28.70
C ALA A 201 12.39 -8.84 27.91
N ALA A 202 12.27 -7.53 28.14
CA ALA A 202 11.36 -6.66 27.41
C ALA A 202 11.73 -6.56 25.92
N GLN A 203 13.01 -6.46 25.60
CA GLN A 203 13.50 -6.48 24.22
C GLN A 203 13.21 -7.81 23.51
N LYS A 204 13.39 -8.96 24.19
CA LYS A 204 13.01 -10.27 23.66
C LYS A 204 11.51 -10.37 23.39
N GLU A 205 10.68 -9.84 24.29
CA GLU A 205 9.23 -9.79 24.11
C GLU A 205 8.84 -8.92 22.91
N MET A 206 9.52 -7.79 22.71
CA MET A 206 9.35 -6.93 21.53
C MET A 206 9.68 -7.67 20.23
N VAL A 207 10.79 -8.43 20.20
CA VAL A 207 11.15 -9.24 19.02
C VAL A 207 10.08 -10.30 18.73
N ALA A 208 9.62 -11.02 19.75
CA ALA A 208 8.57 -12.03 19.58
C ALA A 208 7.24 -11.42 19.09
N ALA A 209 6.90 -10.22 19.57
CA ALA A 209 5.72 -9.50 19.11
C ALA A 209 5.83 -9.08 17.62
N LYS A 210 7.02 -8.64 17.18
CA LYS A 210 7.33 -8.35 15.76
C LYS A 210 7.27 -9.59 14.87
N GLU A 211 7.78 -10.73 15.34
CA GLU A 211 7.66 -12.00 14.63
C GLU A 211 6.18 -12.41 14.47
N LYS A 212 5.39 -12.25 15.53
CA LYS A 212 3.95 -12.51 15.48
C LYS A 212 3.22 -11.57 14.49
N GLU A 213 3.59 -10.29 14.47
CA GLU A 213 3.06 -9.33 13.48
C GLU A 213 3.40 -9.77 12.04
N ALA A 214 4.63 -10.22 11.78
CA ALA A 214 5.05 -10.69 10.47
C ALA A 214 4.24 -11.91 10.01
N VAL A 215 3.97 -12.85 10.91
CA VAL A 215 3.12 -14.03 10.64
C VAL A 215 1.68 -13.62 10.31
N LEU A 216 1.12 -12.67 11.07
CA LEU A 216 -0.23 -12.16 10.85
C LEU A 216 -0.34 -11.35 9.55
N SER A 217 0.72 -10.61 9.20
CA SER A 217 0.79 -9.80 7.98
C SER A 217 0.90 -10.67 6.73
N ASN A 218 1.44 -11.88 6.82
CA ASN A 218 1.52 -12.81 5.70
C ASN A 218 0.21 -13.56 5.48
N LEU A 219 -0.74 -12.93 4.77
CA LEU A 219 -2.04 -13.51 4.45
C LEU A 219 -2.03 -14.53 3.30
N GLN A 220 -0.95 -14.55 2.50
CA GLN A 220 -0.77 -15.39 1.30
C GLN A 220 -1.82 -15.14 0.22
N LEU A 221 -1.41 -14.57 -0.91
CA LEU A 221 -2.26 -14.41 -2.08
C LEU A 221 -2.76 -15.78 -2.57
N ARG A 222 -3.98 -15.82 -3.10
CA ARG A 222 -4.56 -17.03 -3.69
C ARG A 222 -3.85 -17.41 -4.98
N ASN A 223 -3.67 -16.43 -5.87
CA ASN A 223 -3.07 -16.61 -7.20
C ASN A 223 -1.84 -15.69 -7.37
N PRO A 224 -0.71 -15.97 -6.68
CA PRO A 224 0.48 -15.13 -6.77
C PRO A 224 1.20 -15.23 -8.13
N ASP A 225 1.05 -16.36 -8.82
CA ASP A 225 1.75 -16.66 -10.08
C ASP A 225 0.88 -16.39 -11.32
N GLU A 226 -0.31 -15.82 -11.13
CA GLU A 226 -1.14 -15.36 -12.27
C GLU A 226 -0.39 -14.22 -12.94
N ALA A 227 0.20 -14.53 -14.09
CA ALA A 227 1.23 -13.73 -14.70
C ALA A 227 0.68 -12.41 -15.27
N PRO A 228 1.50 -11.34 -15.29
CA PRO A 228 1.24 -10.15 -16.10
C PRO A 228 1.43 -10.43 -17.60
N ASN A 229 1.66 -11.70 -18.00
CA ASN A 229 1.80 -12.10 -19.39
C ASN A 229 0.60 -11.67 -20.25
N ALA A 230 -0.58 -11.40 -19.67
CA ALA A 230 -1.64 -10.76 -20.42
C ALA A 230 -1.24 -9.37 -20.95
N LEU A 231 -0.47 -8.57 -20.20
CA LEU A 231 0.07 -7.29 -20.69
C LEU A 231 1.16 -7.52 -21.75
N GLU A 232 2.09 -8.45 -21.55
CA GLU A 232 3.11 -8.77 -22.58
C GLU A 232 2.45 -9.34 -23.85
N GLU A 233 1.49 -10.25 -23.73
CA GLU A 233 0.69 -10.81 -24.82
C GLU A 233 -0.18 -9.73 -25.49
N LEU A 234 -0.79 -8.79 -24.74
CA LEU A 234 -1.54 -7.64 -25.28
C LEU A 234 -0.63 -6.65 -26.03
N LEU A 235 0.55 -6.38 -25.48
CA LEU A 235 1.56 -5.53 -26.13
C LEU A 235 2.15 -6.21 -27.37
N GLU A 236 2.36 -7.53 -27.33
CA GLU A 236 2.80 -8.34 -28.48
C GLU A 236 1.70 -8.47 -29.54
N SER A 237 0.43 -8.63 -29.17
CA SER A 237 -0.69 -8.68 -30.13
C SER A 237 -0.84 -7.34 -30.86
N ARG A 238 -0.72 -6.21 -30.16
CA ARG A 238 -0.71 -4.88 -30.80
C ARG A 238 0.47 -4.66 -31.74
N LYS A 239 1.66 -5.19 -31.42
CA LYS A 239 2.81 -5.13 -32.33
C LYS A 239 2.55 -5.90 -33.63
N ASN A 240 1.75 -6.96 -33.59
CA ASN A 240 1.39 -7.77 -34.75
C ASN A 240 0.20 -7.19 -35.55
N ASP A 241 -0.62 -6.34 -34.95
CA ASP A 241 -1.77 -5.66 -35.59
C ASP A 241 -1.41 -4.32 -36.26
N LEU A 242 -0.19 -3.82 -36.08
CA LEU A 242 0.31 -2.66 -36.83
C LEU A 242 0.56 -3.08 -38.29
N PRO A 243 -0.06 -2.43 -39.29
CA PRO A 243 0.22 -2.73 -40.68
C PRO A 243 1.71 -2.50 -40.94
N ALA A 244 2.39 -3.55 -41.40
CA ALA A 244 3.73 -3.44 -41.94
C ALA A 244 3.73 -2.30 -42.98
N GLY A 245 4.61 -1.32 -42.75
CA GLY A 245 4.55 0.01 -43.36
C GLY A 245 4.07 0.07 -44.81
N GLN A 246 3.18 1.04 -45.05
CA GLN A 246 3.03 1.70 -46.34
C GLN A 246 3.88 2.96 -46.34
#